data_AF-A0A131ZZC2-F1
#
_entry.id   AF-A0A131ZZC2-F1
#
_cell.length_a   1.000
_cell.length_b   1.000
_cell.length_c   1.000
_cell.angle_alpha   90.00
_cell.angle_beta   90.00
_cell.angle_gamma   90.00
#
_symmetry.space_group_name_H-M   'P 1'
#
loop_
_entity.id
_entity.type
_entity.pdbx_description
1 polymer ?
#
loop_
_entity_poly.entity_id
_entity_poly.type
_entity_poly.pdbx_seq_one_letter_code
_entity_poly.pdbx_strand_id
1 'polypeptide(L)'
;MTTGATETNGYTINNSNRHHSHNHNESQNITTNNVATNHVRPANFTTSILSTDLESQEPKQIHLLSPIGAESVHYNWPLKKSEKYNAASEIFETLRFVSEEYPALNLELDRSVIYDSRFSTLQRFCDKYNQVIECKLREDRKSLQSSNSGNKRPSTRLLSHIMQMCYNSSVDDPQKLNKFYEPFSPEVYGETSFQFVQQMIDDIGINENDVFIDLGSGIGQVVLHVAAAAKCSRCIGIEKADLPASYAEAIFSNYHID
;
A
#
# COMPACT_ATOMS: atom_id res chain seq x y z
N MET A 1 -57.61 -19.99 20.60
CA MET A 1 -58.65 -19.06 21.10
C MET A 1 -57.94 -17.84 21.67
N THR A 2 -58.35 -16.65 21.19
CA THR A 2 -58.24 -15.30 21.81
C THR A 2 -56.84 -14.73 22.11
N THR A 3 -56.36 -13.79 21.27
CA THR A 3 -56.40 -12.29 21.42
C THR A 3 -55.36 -11.75 22.42
N GLY A 4 -54.65 -10.63 22.20
CA GLY A 4 -54.96 -9.51 21.32
C GLY A 4 -53.77 -8.57 21.11
N ALA A 5 -54.00 -7.63 20.20
CA ALA A 5 -53.13 -6.54 19.79
C ALA A 5 -53.19 -5.36 20.77
N THR A 6 -52.10 -4.58 20.79
CA THR A 6 -52.11 -3.16 21.16
C THR A 6 -51.16 -2.39 20.22
N GLU A 7 -51.78 -1.60 19.35
CA GLU A 7 -51.46 -0.23 18.89
C GLU A 7 -50.48 0.57 19.79
N THR A 8 -49.74 1.61 19.41
CA THR A 8 -49.51 2.46 18.23
C THR A 8 -48.40 3.44 18.66
N ASN A 9 -47.57 3.94 17.73
CA ASN A 9 -47.25 5.37 17.61
C ASN A 9 -46.34 5.61 16.40
N GLY A 10 -46.98 5.97 15.28
CA GLY A 10 -46.32 6.56 14.14
C GLY A 10 -46.06 8.06 14.38
N TYR A 11 -44.92 8.53 13.88
CA TYR A 11 -44.70 9.94 13.59
C TYR A 11 -44.66 10.12 12.08
N THR A 12 -45.68 10.81 11.55
CA THR A 12 -45.71 11.37 10.20
C THR A 12 -45.86 12.88 10.37
N ILE A 13 -44.97 13.66 9.76
CA ILE A 13 -45.18 15.08 9.50
C ILE A 13 -45.05 15.30 7.99
N ASN A 14 -46.11 15.89 7.42
CA ASN A 14 -46.32 16.14 6.00
C ASN A 14 -45.79 17.52 5.56
N ASN A 15 -45.25 17.53 4.33
CA ASN A 15 -45.35 18.51 3.23
C ASN A 15 -45.23 20.02 3.48
N SER A 16 -44.40 20.68 2.66
CA SER A 16 -44.89 21.62 1.62
C SER A 16 -43.82 22.04 0.59
N ASN A 17 -44.20 21.97 -0.68
CA ASN A 17 -43.55 22.57 -1.85
C ASN A 17 -43.51 24.10 -1.78
N ARG A 18 -42.45 24.74 -2.30
CA ARG A 18 -42.58 26.01 -3.04
C ARG A 18 -41.39 26.30 -3.97
N HIS A 19 -41.69 26.35 -5.26
CA HIS A 19 -40.92 27.04 -6.30
C HIS A 19 -40.79 28.54 -5.98
N HIS A 20 -39.61 29.13 -6.21
CA HIS A 20 -39.49 30.49 -6.77
C HIS A 20 -38.14 30.68 -7.48
N SER A 21 -38.24 30.96 -8.78
CA SER A 21 -37.24 31.52 -9.67
C SER A 21 -37.06 33.01 -9.38
N HIS A 22 -35.84 33.56 -9.49
CA HIS A 22 -35.58 34.91 -10.01
C HIS A 22 -34.11 35.11 -10.41
N ASN A 23 -33.94 35.75 -11.57
CA ASN A 23 -32.70 36.19 -12.21
C ASN A 23 -32.02 37.35 -11.44
N HIS A 24 -30.70 37.52 -11.61
CA HIS A 24 -30.16 38.72 -12.27
C HIS A 24 -28.66 38.60 -12.63
N ASN A 25 -28.39 38.88 -13.90
CA ASN A 25 -27.11 39.35 -14.44
C ASN A 25 -26.76 40.71 -13.83
N GLU A 26 -25.47 41.00 -13.64
CA GLU A 26 -24.91 42.28 -14.13
C GLU A 26 -23.38 42.21 -14.23
N SER A 27 -22.91 42.26 -15.47
CA SER A 27 -21.55 42.63 -15.85
C SER A 27 -21.50 44.15 -16.01
N GLN A 28 -20.47 44.80 -15.48
CA GLN A 28 -20.10 46.15 -15.93
C GLN A 28 -18.60 46.24 -16.22
N ASN A 29 -18.31 46.29 -17.52
CA ASN A 29 -17.17 47.00 -18.10
C ASN A 29 -17.44 48.51 -18.07
N ILE A 30 -16.40 49.32 -17.90
CA ILE A 30 -16.17 50.71 -18.38
C ILE A 30 -14.81 51.12 -17.74
N THR A 31 -13.89 51.92 -18.27
CA THR A 31 -13.48 52.43 -19.58
C THR A 31 -12.17 53.18 -19.30
N THR A 32 -11.27 53.15 -20.27
CA THR A 32 -10.03 53.92 -20.43
C THR A 32 -10.00 55.33 -19.82
N ASN A 33 -8.84 55.73 -19.29
CA ASN A 33 -8.32 57.09 -19.45
C ASN A 33 -6.78 57.10 -19.48
N ASN A 34 -6.24 57.44 -20.65
CA ASN A 34 -4.85 57.79 -20.87
C ASN A 34 -4.62 59.25 -20.44
N VAL A 35 -3.64 59.48 -19.56
CA VAL A 35 -2.99 60.79 -19.41
C VAL A 35 -1.49 60.56 -19.46
N ALA A 36 -0.85 61.16 -20.45
CA ALA A 36 0.60 61.15 -20.63
C ALA A 36 1.28 62.16 -19.71
N THR A 37 2.51 61.82 -19.30
CA THR A 37 3.74 62.65 -19.20
C THR A 37 4.48 62.51 -17.87
N ASN A 38 5.64 61.85 -17.90
CA ASN A 38 6.95 62.49 -17.70
C ASN A 38 8.06 61.45 -17.52
N HIS A 39 9.13 61.66 -18.26
CA HIS A 39 10.36 60.88 -18.25
C HIS A 39 11.07 60.99 -16.90
N VAL A 40 11.22 59.86 -16.21
CA VAL A 40 12.30 59.62 -15.23
C VAL A 40 12.84 58.22 -15.50
N ARG A 41 14.14 58.11 -15.81
CA ARG A 41 14.84 56.83 -15.96
C ARG A 41 14.75 56.05 -14.64
N PRO A 42 14.33 54.78 -14.62
CA PRO A 42 14.51 53.98 -13.43
C PRO A 42 16.00 53.63 -13.30
N ALA A 43 16.55 53.86 -12.11
CA ALA A 43 17.84 53.32 -11.71
C ALA A 43 17.75 51.78 -11.73
N ASN A 44 18.74 51.13 -12.34
CA ASN A 44 18.91 49.69 -12.27
C ASN A 44 19.19 49.29 -10.81
N PHE A 45 18.13 48.96 -10.07
CA PHE A 45 18.26 48.12 -8.90
C PHE A 45 18.55 46.71 -9.39
N THR A 46 19.83 46.37 -9.45
CA THR A 46 20.27 44.98 -9.55
C THR A 46 19.84 44.29 -8.26
N THR A 47 18.62 43.77 -8.22
CA THR A 47 18.26 42.74 -7.26
C THR A 47 19.11 41.53 -7.60
N SER A 48 20.20 41.35 -6.86
CA SER A 48 20.90 40.08 -6.74
C SER A 48 19.89 39.06 -6.22
N ILE A 49 19.09 38.49 -7.12
CA ILE A 49 18.40 37.24 -6.87
C ILE A 49 19.55 36.25 -6.68
N LEU A 50 19.71 35.77 -5.44
CA LEU A 50 20.48 34.56 -5.19
C LEU A 50 19.84 33.48 -6.08
N SER A 51 20.45 33.24 -7.23
CA SER A 51 20.40 31.96 -7.90
C SER A 51 21.08 30.99 -6.95
N THR A 52 20.32 30.48 -5.97
CA THR A 52 20.66 29.23 -5.31
C THR A 52 20.66 28.19 -6.41
N ASP A 53 21.86 27.71 -6.72
CA ASP A 53 22.11 26.57 -7.58
C ASP A 53 21.10 25.47 -7.24
N LEU A 54 20.14 25.24 -8.14
CA LEU A 54 19.47 23.96 -8.24
C LEU A 54 20.51 23.00 -8.80
N GLU A 55 21.48 22.63 -7.96
CA GLU A 55 22.22 21.39 -8.16
C GLU A 55 21.16 20.30 -8.31
N SER A 56 21.13 19.70 -9.49
CA SER A 56 20.41 18.46 -9.73
C SER A 56 21.03 17.38 -8.86
N GLN A 57 20.64 17.34 -7.57
CA GLN A 57 20.97 16.26 -6.68
C GLN A 57 20.43 14.98 -7.32
N GLU A 58 21.31 13.99 -7.52
CA GLU A 58 20.88 12.69 -7.98
C GLU A 58 19.72 12.18 -7.11
N PRO A 59 18.72 11.50 -7.72
CA PRO A 59 17.59 11.00 -6.97
C PRO A 59 18.11 10.05 -5.88
N LYS A 60 17.88 10.43 -4.62
CA LYS A 60 18.26 9.61 -3.47
C LYS A 60 17.42 8.33 -3.49
N GLN A 61 18.07 7.19 -3.29
CA GLN A 61 17.42 5.89 -3.28
C GLN A 61 17.93 5.06 -2.11
N ILE A 62 17.06 4.19 -1.61
CA ILE A 62 17.37 3.15 -0.64
C ILE A 62 17.08 1.82 -1.31
N HIS A 63 17.90 0.80 -1.07
CA HIS A 63 17.65 -0.54 -1.59
C HIS A 63 17.90 -1.60 -0.51
N LEU A 64 17.22 -2.73 -0.65
CA LEU A 64 17.37 -3.90 0.21
C LEU A 64 17.73 -5.11 -0.65
N LEU A 65 18.83 -5.77 -0.30
CA LEU A 65 19.20 -7.05 -0.91
C LEU A 65 18.21 -8.14 -0.49
N SER A 66 17.91 -9.05 -1.42
CA SER A 66 17.18 -10.27 -1.09
C SER A 66 18.03 -11.17 -0.18
N PRO A 67 17.48 -11.69 0.93
CA PRO A 67 18.20 -12.57 1.84
C PRO A 67 18.57 -13.93 1.21
N ILE A 68 17.96 -14.27 0.08
CA ILE A 68 18.20 -15.50 -0.70
C ILE A 68 18.88 -15.20 -2.06
N GLY A 69 19.26 -13.95 -2.33
CA GLY A 69 19.98 -13.57 -3.54
C GLY A 69 19.11 -13.34 -4.78
N ALA A 70 17.80 -13.18 -4.63
CA ALA A 70 16.91 -12.66 -5.68
C ALA A 70 17.17 -11.15 -5.94
N GLU A 71 16.37 -10.55 -6.82
CA GLU A 71 16.47 -9.12 -7.14
C GLU A 71 16.32 -8.23 -5.89
N SER A 72 17.02 -7.10 -5.89
CA SER A 72 16.96 -6.13 -4.79
C SER A 72 15.71 -5.27 -4.92
N VAL A 73 15.10 -4.91 -3.79
CA VAL A 73 13.97 -3.96 -3.78
C VAL A 73 14.52 -2.55 -3.68
N HIS A 74 14.02 -1.65 -4.53
CA HIS A 74 14.45 -0.26 -4.63
C HIS A 74 13.33 0.71 -4.21
N TYR A 75 13.66 1.69 -3.36
CA TYR A 75 12.76 2.71 -2.84
C TYR A 75 13.29 4.10 -3.16
N ASN A 76 12.54 4.84 -3.98
CA ASN A 76 12.87 6.21 -4.34
C ASN A 76 12.54 7.18 -3.20
N TRP A 77 13.39 8.19 -3.00
CA TRP A 77 13.16 9.26 -2.04
C TRP A 77 12.51 10.49 -2.71
N PRO A 78 11.54 11.18 -2.08
CA PRO A 78 10.96 10.89 -0.76
C PRO A 78 10.08 9.63 -0.79
N LEU A 79 10.08 8.91 0.33
CA LEU A 79 9.27 7.70 0.49
C LEU A 79 7.77 8.00 0.42
N LYS A 80 7.01 7.06 -0.16
CA LYS A 80 5.55 7.12 -0.20
C LYS A 80 5.00 7.15 1.24
N LYS A 81 4.14 8.13 1.51
CA LYS A 81 3.44 8.30 2.79
C LYS A 81 2.03 8.81 2.55
N SER A 82 1.04 8.13 3.13
CA SER A 82 -0.37 8.51 3.18
C SER A 82 -0.87 8.42 4.61
N GLU A 83 -2.16 8.71 4.85
CA GLU A 83 -2.77 8.53 6.18
C GLU A 83 -2.72 7.08 6.66
N LYS A 84 -2.78 6.11 5.73
CA LYS A 84 -2.88 4.68 6.03
C LYS A 84 -1.59 3.89 5.74
N TYR A 85 -0.64 4.49 5.01
CA TYR A 85 0.59 3.80 4.59
C TYR A 85 1.83 4.66 4.84
N ASN A 86 2.89 4.03 5.34
CA ASN A 86 4.20 4.64 5.51
C ASN A 86 5.27 3.66 5.04
N ALA A 87 5.89 3.93 3.88
CA ALA A 87 6.92 3.06 3.32
C ALA A 87 8.15 2.92 4.25
N ALA A 88 8.47 3.92 5.09
CA ALA A 88 9.54 3.78 6.08
C ALA A 88 9.21 2.70 7.12
N SER A 89 7.97 2.66 7.60
CA SER A 89 7.50 1.65 8.55
C SER A 89 7.50 0.25 7.93
N GLU A 90 7.08 0.13 6.67
CA GLU A 90 7.13 -1.12 5.91
C GLU A 90 8.57 -1.63 5.75
N ILE A 91 9.53 -0.76 5.40
CA ILE A 91 10.95 -1.11 5.33
C ILE A 91 11.46 -1.62 6.69
N PHE A 92 11.15 -0.92 7.78
CA PHE A 92 11.58 -1.35 9.11
C PHE A 92 10.98 -2.71 9.52
N GLU A 93 9.72 -2.97 9.21
CA GLU A 93 9.11 -4.28 9.48
C GLU A 93 9.74 -5.38 8.61
N THR A 94 10.07 -5.11 7.34
CA THR A 94 10.85 -6.05 6.51
C THR A 94 12.20 -6.37 7.13
N LEU A 95 12.96 -5.35 7.56
CA LEU A 95 14.24 -5.53 8.25
C LEU A 95 14.08 -6.37 9.51
N ARG A 96 12.99 -6.16 10.26
CA ARG A 96 12.68 -6.91 11.48
C ARG A 96 12.44 -8.38 11.18
N PHE A 97 11.56 -8.71 10.23
CA PHE A 97 11.30 -10.11 9.88
C PHE A 97 12.56 -10.85 9.43
N VAL A 98 13.39 -10.22 8.60
CA VAL A 98 14.64 -10.86 8.20
C VAL A 98 15.61 -10.95 9.38
N SER A 99 15.66 -9.96 10.28
CA SER A 99 16.51 -10.04 11.48
C SER A 99 16.14 -11.19 12.43
N GLU A 100 14.87 -11.65 12.43
CA GLU A 100 14.44 -12.83 13.19
C GLU A 100 15.06 -14.12 12.64
N GLU A 101 15.33 -14.20 11.34
CA GLU A 101 15.95 -15.37 10.69
C GLU A 101 17.49 -15.28 10.60
N TYR A 102 18.06 -14.08 10.72
CA TYR A 102 19.49 -13.82 10.62
C TYR A 102 20.01 -13.10 11.87
N PRO A 103 20.33 -13.83 12.97
CA PRO A 103 20.76 -13.22 14.24
C PRO A 103 21.96 -12.26 14.13
N ALA A 104 22.82 -12.45 13.13
CA ALA A 104 23.97 -11.59 12.85
C ALA A 104 23.59 -10.14 12.48
N LEU A 105 22.35 -9.90 12.02
CA LEU A 105 21.85 -8.56 11.72
C LEU A 105 21.86 -7.68 12.98
N ASN A 106 21.54 -8.24 14.16
CA ASN A 106 21.49 -7.56 15.46
C ASN A 106 21.05 -6.09 15.33
N LEU A 107 19.90 -5.86 14.69
CA LEU A 107 19.37 -4.52 14.47
C LEU A 107 18.56 -4.11 15.70
N GLU A 108 19.02 -3.07 16.39
CA GLU A 108 18.28 -2.44 17.48
C GLU A 108 17.15 -1.57 16.89
N LEU A 109 16.09 -2.22 16.43
CA LEU A 109 14.89 -1.59 15.86
C LEU A 109 13.89 -1.27 16.98
N ASP A 110 14.20 -0.28 17.82
CA ASP A 110 13.25 0.19 18.83
C ASP A 110 12.12 1.04 18.22
N ARG A 111 11.05 1.26 18.99
CA ARG A 111 9.88 2.04 18.52
C ARG A 111 10.25 3.46 18.09
N SER A 112 11.22 4.11 18.75
CA SER A 112 11.60 5.49 18.43
C SER A 112 12.26 5.60 17.06
N VAL A 113 13.08 4.60 16.71
CA VAL A 113 13.75 4.48 15.42
C VAL A 113 12.75 4.17 14.30
N ILE A 114 11.78 3.30 14.55
CA ILE A 114 10.78 2.89 13.54
C ILE A 114 9.94 4.08 13.03
N TYR A 115 9.71 5.08 13.87
CA TYR A 115 9.00 6.32 13.47
C TYR A 115 9.93 7.40 12.89
N ASP A 116 11.25 7.21 12.94
CA ASP A 116 12.21 8.13 12.36
C ASP A 116 12.27 7.98 10.84
N SER A 117 11.50 8.81 10.15
CA SER A 117 11.41 8.83 8.69
C SER A 117 12.52 9.67 8.04
N ARG A 118 13.69 9.85 8.67
CA ARG A 118 14.84 10.53 8.06
C ARG A 118 15.61 9.58 7.16
N PHE A 119 16.01 10.09 5.99
CA PHE A 119 16.81 9.33 5.01
C PHE A 119 18.07 8.72 5.63
N SER A 120 18.85 9.52 6.38
CA SER A 120 20.11 9.06 6.98
C SER A 120 19.92 7.94 7.99
N THR A 121 18.84 7.98 8.77
CA THR A 121 18.52 6.91 9.72
C THR A 121 18.21 5.63 8.96
N LEU A 122 17.28 5.68 8.00
CA LEU A 122 16.85 4.50 7.25
C LEU A 122 17.98 3.91 6.41
N GLN A 123 18.76 4.76 5.74
CA GLN A 123 19.94 4.35 4.96
C GLN A 123 20.94 3.59 5.84
N ARG A 124 21.26 4.09 7.04
CA ARG A 124 22.16 3.38 7.98
C ARG A 124 21.70 1.96 8.29
N PHE A 125 20.40 1.75 8.50
CA PHE A 125 19.86 0.41 8.79
C PHE A 125 19.87 -0.48 7.55
N CYS A 126 19.52 0.06 6.38
CA CYS A 126 19.55 -0.67 5.11
C CYS A 126 20.98 -1.06 4.71
N ASP A 127 21.96 -0.19 4.89
CA ASP A 127 23.37 -0.46 4.60
C ASP A 127 23.92 -1.57 5.51
N LYS A 128 23.65 -1.50 6.82
CA LYS A 128 24.02 -2.57 7.75
C LYS A 128 23.36 -3.89 7.37
N TYR A 129 22.09 -3.84 6.99
CA TYR A 129 21.37 -5.02 6.51
C TYR A 129 22.03 -5.62 5.27
N ASN A 130 22.26 -4.81 4.24
CA ASN A 130 22.85 -5.24 2.98
C ASN A 130 24.26 -5.82 3.19
N GLN A 131 25.06 -5.24 4.08
CA GLN A 131 26.39 -5.76 4.42
C GLN A 131 26.32 -7.17 5.02
N VAL A 132 25.39 -7.42 5.95
CA VAL A 132 25.24 -8.74 6.59
C VAL A 132 24.71 -9.77 5.60
N ILE A 133 23.70 -9.42 4.82
CA ILE A 133 23.14 -10.32 3.78
C ILE A 133 24.20 -10.65 2.74
N GLU A 134 24.98 -9.67 2.29
CA GLU A 134 26.05 -9.91 1.32
C GLU A 134 27.11 -10.88 1.86
N CYS A 135 27.56 -10.69 3.11
CA CYS A 135 28.47 -11.62 3.77
C CYS A 135 27.90 -13.05 3.79
N LYS A 136 26.63 -13.20 4.18
CA LYS A 136 25.95 -14.50 4.25
C LYS A 136 25.82 -15.17 2.88
N LEU A 137 25.39 -14.44 1.86
CA LEU A 137 25.30 -14.97 0.49
C LEU A 137 26.68 -15.39 -0.05
N ARG A 138 27.75 -14.65 0.30
CA ARG A 138 29.13 -15.03 -0.06
C ARG A 138 29.59 -16.30 0.66
N GLU A 139 29.20 -16.50 1.92
CA GLU A 139 29.47 -17.72 2.67
C GLU A 139 28.73 -18.92 2.07
N ASP A 140 27.43 -18.77 1.80
CA ASP A 140 26.58 -19.82 1.24
C ASP A 140 27.05 -20.27 -0.15
N ARG A 141 27.57 -19.35 -0.97
CA ARG A 141 28.18 -19.69 -2.27
C ARG A 141 29.50 -20.46 -2.15
N LYS A 142 30.26 -20.26 -1.07
CA LYS A 142 31.56 -20.93 -0.84
C LYS A 142 31.39 -22.31 -0.23
N SER A 143 30.38 -22.50 0.62
CA SER A 143 29.97 -23.83 1.03
C SER A 143 29.20 -24.46 -0.13
N LEU A 144 29.71 -25.52 -0.78
CA LEU A 144 28.94 -26.34 -1.74
C LEU A 144 27.67 -26.99 -1.14
N GLN A 145 27.31 -26.65 0.09
CA GLN A 145 26.02 -26.95 0.65
C GLN A 145 25.00 -26.10 -0.10
N SER A 146 24.32 -26.73 -1.06
CA SER A 146 22.92 -26.43 -1.31
C SER A 146 22.28 -26.37 0.07
N SER A 147 22.08 -25.15 0.59
CA SER A 147 21.20 -24.93 1.71
C SER A 147 19.88 -25.46 1.20
N ASN A 148 19.58 -26.68 1.63
CA ASN A 148 18.33 -27.36 1.38
C ASN A 148 17.28 -26.69 2.27
N SER A 149 17.16 -25.35 2.17
CA SER A 149 16.04 -24.57 2.67
C SER A 149 14.87 -24.91 1.75
N GLY A 150 14.41 -26.16 1.84
CA GLY A 150 13.21 -26.60 1.14
C GLY A 150 12.10 -25.61 1.44
N ASN A 151 11.30 -25.30 0.42
CA ASN A 151 10.26 -24.25 0.40
C ASN A 151 9.52 -24.15 1.75
N LYS A 152 10.05 -23.31 2.64
CA LYS A 152 9.50 -23.09 3.97
C LYS A 152 8.41 -22.05 3.80
N ARG A 153 7.19 -22.40 4.18
CA ARG A 153 6.08 -21.45 4.17
C ARG A 153 6.36 -20.30 5.13
N PRO A 154 5.97 -19.07 4.78
CA PRO A 154 6.09 -17.93 5.67
C PRO A 154 5.27 -18.16 6.95
N SER A 155 5.71 -17.58 8.06
CA SER A 155 4.85 -17.49 9.25
C SER A 155 3.61 -16.65 8.93
N THR A 156 2.52 -16.83 9.66
CA THR A 156 1.29 -16.04 9.51
C THR A 156 1.55 -14.53 9.55
N ARG A 157 2.47 -14.07 10.42
CA ARG A 157 2.85 -12.66 10.51
C ARG A 157 3.64 -12.18 9.29
N LEU A 158 4.60 -12.98 8.82
CA LEU A 158 5.38 -12.66 7.63
C LEU A 158 4.49 -12.65 6.37
N LEU A 159 3.58 -13.60 6.25
CA LEU A 159 2.63 -13.67 5.13
C LEU A 159 1.74 -12.42 5.09
N SER A 160 1.18 -12.02 6.23
CA SER A 160 0.38 -10.79 6.33
C SER A 160 1.18 -9.56 5.89
N HIS A 161 2.45 -9.47 6.28
CA HIS A 161 3.35 -8.39 5.88
C HIS A 161 3.63 -8.40 4.37
N ILE A 162 3.97 -9.56 3.79
CA ILE A 162 4.21 -9.70 2.33
C ILE A 162 2.96 -9.30 1.55
N MET A 163 1.78 -9.79 1.94
CA MET A 163 0.53 -9.44 1.26
C MET A 163 0.24 -7.93 1.32
N GLN A 164 0.52 -7.30 2.46
CA GLN A 164 0.38 -5.84 2.60
C GLN A 164 1.36 -5.10 1.68
N MET A 165 2.62 -5.55 1.56
CA MET A 165 3.60 -4.97 0.63
C MET A 165 3.13 -5.09 -0.83
N CYS A 166 2.64 -6.25 -1.25
CA CYS A 166 2.13 -6.46 -2.60
C CYS A 166 0.90 -5.57 -2.87
N TYR A 167 0.01 -5.41 -1.89
CA TYR A 167 -1.12 -4.48 -1.99
C TYR A 167 -0.64 -3.03 -2.17
N ASN A 168 0.25 -2.55 -1.29
CA ASN A 168 0.73 -1.16 -1.29
C ASN A 168 1.50 -0.79 -2.56
N SER A 169 2.16 -1.76 -3.18
CA SER A 169 2.90 -1.57 -4.43
C SER A 169 2.03 -1.65 -5.69
N SER A 170 0.86 -2.30 -5.61
CA SER A 170 0.04 -2.63 -6.78
C SER A 170 -1.28 -1.86 -6.86
N VAL A 171 -1.83 -1.43 -5.72
CA VAL A 171 -3.13 -0.74 -5.66
C VAL A 171 -2.91 0.76 -5.49
N ASP A 172 -2.90 1.48 -6.60
CA ASP A 172 -2.66 2.93 -6.61
C ASP A 172 -3.82 3.75 -6.05
N ASP A 173 -5.06 3.32 -6.27
CA ASP A 173 -6.26 4.05 -5.86
C ASP A 173 -7.32 3.11 -5.26
N PRO A 174 -7.22 2.85 -3.94
CA PRO A 174 -8.18 2.01 -3.22
C PRO A 174 -9.63 2.52 -3.31
N GLN A 175 -9.85 3.82 -3.52
CA GLN A 175 -11.22 4.36 -3.57
C GLN A 175 -11.96 3.93 -4.83
N LYS A 176 -11.24 3.62 -5.92
CA LYS A 176 -11.87 3.08 -7.13
C LYS A 176 -12.43 1.69 -6.91
N LEU A 177 -11.83 0.89 -6.04
CA LEU A 177 -12.35 -0.42 -5.67
C LEU A 177 -13.73 -0.30 -5.01
N ASN A 178 -13.93 0.70 -4.15
CA ASN A 178 -15.21 0.95 -3.45
C ASN A 178 -16.39 1.27 -4.39
N LYS A 179 -16.14 1.59 -5.68
CA LYS A 179 -17.21 1.86 -6.66
C LYS A 179 -17.84 0.58 -7.25
N PHE A 180 -17.16 -0.56 -7.11
CA PHE A 180 -17.63 -1.85 -7.62
C PHE A 180 -18.48 -2.63 -6.61
N TYR A 181 -18.57 -2.14 -5.37
CA TYR A 181 -19.31 -2.78 -4.28
C TYR A 181 -20.26 -1.73 -3.68
N GLU A 182 -21.57 -1.91 -3.86
CA GLU A 182 -22.57 -0.99 -3.28
C GLU A 182 -22.48 -0.93 -1.74
N PRO A 183 -22.85 0.20 -1.11
CA PRO A 183 -22.48 0.49 0.26
C PRO A 183 -23.43 -0.12 1.30
N PHE A 184 -22.86 -0.86 2.25
CA PHE A 184 -23.20 -0.75 3.67
C PHE A 184 -21.90 -0.55 4.47
N SER A 185 -21.73 0.65 5.04
CA SER A 185 -20.68 1.14 5.95
C SER A 185 -19.46 1.85 5.32
N PRO A 186 -18.96 2.96 5.92
CA PRO A 186 -17.84 3.77 5.41
C PRO A 186 -16.45 3.09 5.51
N GLU A 187 -16.39 1.79 5.78
CA GLU A 187 -15.17 1.08 6.16
C GLU A 187 -14.89 -0.20 5.36
N VAL A 188 -15.67 -0.55 4.34
CA VAL A 188 -15.63 -1.92 3.82
C VAL A 188 -15.52 -1.98 2.29
N TYR A 189 -14.29 -2.05 1.77
CA TYR A 189 -14.05 -3.06 0.74
C TYR A 189 -14.18 -4.40 1.46
N GLY A 190 -14.85 -5.39 0.89
CA GLY A 190 -15.11 -6.72 1.45
C GLY A 190 -13.84 -7.55 1.68
N GLU A 191 -12.85 -7.00 2.37
CA GLU A 191 -11.65 -7.67 2.84
C GLU A 191 -12.11 -8.73 3.83
N THR A 192 -12.17 -9.96 3.33
CA THR A 192 -12.14 -11.11 4.21
C THR A 192 -10.93 -10.92 5.12
N SER A 193 -11.17 -10.68 6.42
CA SER A 193 -10.11 -10.40 7.38
C SER A 193 -9.02 -11.45 7.24
N PHE A 194 -7.76 -11.04 7.21
CA PHE A 194 -6.63 -11.96 7.15
C PHE A 194 -6.75 -13.07 8.21
N GLN A 195 -7.22 -12.70 9.41
CA GLN A 195 -7.46 -13.66 10.50
C GLN A 195 -8.59 -14.64 10.17
N PHE A 196 -9.65 -14.18 9.50
CA PHE A 196 -10.75 -15.03 9.08
C PHE A 196 -10.34 -16.00 7.96
N VAL A 197 -9.56 -15.55 6.97
CA VAL A 197 -8.99 -16.45 5.96
C VAL A 197 -8.07 -17.48 6.60
N GLN A 198 -7.22 -17.07 7.54
CA GLN A 198 -6.36 -18.00 8.26
C GLN A 198 -7.17 -19.04 9.04
N GLN A 199 -8.21 -18.61 9.76
CA GLN A 199 -9.11 -19.51 10.48
C GLN A 199 -9.82 -20.49 9.53
N MET A 200 -10.28 -20.01 8.37
CA MET A 200 -10.88 -20.85 7.34
C MET A 200 -9.90 -21.93 6.85
N ILE A 201 -8.65 -21.56 6.56
CA ILE A 201 -7.61 -22.50 6.12
C ILE A 201 -7.36 -23.57 7.19
N ASP A 202 -7.24 -23.14 8.45
CA ASP A 202 -6.96 -24.01 9.58
C ASP A 202 -8.12 -25.00 9.84
N ASP A 203 -9.37 -24.55 9.70
CA ASP A 203 -10.57 -25.36 9.96
C ASP A 203 -10.90 -26.34 8.83
N ILE A 204 -10.65 -25.98 7.56
CA ILE A 204 -10.96 -26.83 6.40
C ILE A 204 -9.93 -27.97 6.25
N GLY A 205 -8.65 -27.71 6.58
CA GLY A 205 -7.59 -28.72 6.45
C GLY A 205 -7.22 -29.05 4.99
N ILE A 206 -7.08 -28.02 4.16
CA ILE A 206 -6.75 -28.14 2.72
C ILE A 206 -5.39 -28.85 2.52
N ASN A 207 -5.35 -29.85 1.64
CA ASN A 207 -4.16 -30.67 1.34
C ASN A 207 -3.79 -30.68 -0.16
N GLU A 208 -2.71 -31.41 -0.49
CA GLU A 208 -2.11 -31.50 -1.83
C GLU A 208 -2.97 -32.17 -2.91
N ASN A 209 -4.13 -32.70 -2.56
CA ASN A 209 -5.08 -33.26 -3.52
C ASN A 209 -6.25 -32.30 -3.80
N ASP A 210 -6.36 -31.20 -3.06
CA ASP A 210 -7.46 -30.26 -3.18
C ASP A 210 -7.15 -29.18 -4.21
N VAL A 211 -8.21 -28.66 -4.84
CA VAL A 211 -8.18 -27.46 -5.68
C VAL A 211 -9.03 -26.39 -5.03
N PHE A 212 -8.43 -25.25 -4.73
CA PHE A 212 -9.13 -24.10 -4.17
C PHE A 212 -9.59 -23.16 -5.28
N ILE A 213 -10.86 -22.73 -5.24
CA ILE A 213 -11.44 -21.82 -6.21
C ILE A 213 -12.17 -20.70 -5.47
N ASP A 214 -11.81 -19.46 -5.76
CA ASP A 214 -12.47 -18.25 -5.28
C ASP A 214 -13.26 -17.59 -6.42
N LEU A 215 -14.58 -17.51 -6.25
CA LEU A 215 -15.52 -16.97 -7.25
C LEU A 215 -15.91 -15.55 -6.85
N GLY A 216 -15.52 -14.56 -7.68
CA GLY A 216 -15.56 -13.15 -7.28
C GLY A 216 -14.34 -12.78 -6.45
N SER A 217 -13.16 -13.21 -6.89
CA SER A 217 -11.92 -13.11 -6.11
C SER A 217 -11.41 -11.68 -5.92
N GLY A 218 -12.00 -10.68 -6.60
CA GLY A 218 -11.57 -9.29 -6.55
C GLY A 218 -10.10 -9.17 -6.93
N ILE A 219 -9.32 -8.53 -6.04
CA ILE A 219 -7.87 -8.35 -6.22
C ILE A 219 -7.03 -9.60 -5.87
N GLY A 220 -7.66 -10.74 -5.55
CA GLY A 220 -6.98 -12.04 -5.39
C GLY A 220 -6.35 -12.31 -4.02
N GLN A 221 -6.61 -11.50 -2.99
CA GLN A 221 -6.00 -11.65 -1.65
C GLN A 221 -6.23 -13.04 -1.03
N VAL A 222 -7.46 -13.58 -1.09
CA VAL A 222 -7.79 -14.89 -0.49
C VAL A 222 -7.04 -16.01 -1.21
N VAL A 223 -7.03 -15.98 -2.54
CA VAL A 223 -6.31 -16.96 -3.38
C VAL A 223 -4.83 -17.01 -3.04
N LEU A 224 -4.19 -15.84 -2.89
CA LEU A 224 -2.77 -15.74 -2.53
C LEU A 224 -2.50 -16.26 -1.12
N HIS A 225 -3.34 -15.92 -0.14
CA HIS A 225 -3.22 -16.41 1.23
C HIS A 225 -3.32 -17.94 1.27
N VAL A 226 -4.34 -18.52 0.64
CA VAL A 226 -4.51 -19.97 0.59
C VAL A 226 -3.33 -20.65 -0.10
N ALA A 227 -2.86 -20.10 -1.22
CA ALA A 227 -1.70 -20.64 -1.94
C ALA A 227 -0.42 -20.66 -1.07
N ALA A 228 -0.21 -19.63 -0.27
CA ALA A 228 0.99 -19.49 0.56
C ALA A 228 0.91 -20.24 1.90
N ALA A 229 -0.28 -20.36 2.50
CA ALA A 229 -0.48 -20.96 3.81
C ALA A 229 -0.89 -22.44 3.75
N ALA A 230 -1.64 -22.88 2.73
CA ALA A 230 -2.11 -24.25 2.60
C ALA A 230 -1.23 -25.09 1.66
N LYS A 231 -1.41 -26.42 1.69
CA LYS A 231 -0.78 -27.36 0.76
C LYS A 231 -1.64 -27.64 -0.47
N CYS A 232 -2.44 -26.69 -0.92
CA CYS A 232 -3.34 -26.90 -2.06
C CYS A 232 -2.59 -27.24 -3.35
N SER A 233 -3.12 -28.16 -4.17
CA SER A 233 -2.51 -28.49 -5.48
C SER A 233 -2.55 -27.30 -6.44
N ARG A 234 -3.63 -26.52 -6.39
CA ARG A 234 -3.88 -25.37 -7.26
C ARG A 234 -4.89 -24.43 -6.63
N CYS A 235 -4.58 -23.14 -6.64
CA CYS A 235 -5.51 -22.07 -6.26
C CYS A 235 -5.92 -21.27 -7.50
N ILE A 236 -7.21 -20.98 -7.65
CA ILE A 236 -7.77 -20.27 -8.82
C ILE A 236 -8.67 -19.14 -8.33
N GLY A 237 -8.40 -17.91 -8.78
CA GLY A 237 -9.29 -16.77 -8.62
C GLY A 237 -10.03 -16.49 -9.93
N ILE A 238 -11.33 -16.24 -9.84
CA ILE A 238 -12.14 -15.80 -10.98
C ILE A 238 -12.78 -14.48 -10.62
N GLU A 239 -12.41 -13.41 -11.34
CA GLU A 239 -12.97 -12.07 -11.18
C GLU A 239 -13.53 -11.58 -12.51
N LYS A 240 -14.71 -10.95 -12.44
CA LYS A 240 -15.44 -10.46 -13.61
C LYS A 240 -15.16 -8.98 -13.90
N ALA A 241 -14.94 -8.18 -12.87
CA ALA A 241 -14.72 -6.75 -12.98
C ALA A 241 -13.27 -6.44 -13.39
N ASP A 242 -13.13 -5.65 -14.47
CA ASP A 242 -11.83 -5.36 -15.08
C ASP A 242 -10.84 -4.69 -14.10
N LEU A 243 -11.31 -3.74 -13.28
CA LEU A 243 -10.40 -3.02 -12.38
C LEU A 243 -9.84 -3.94 -11.26
N PRO A 244 -10.66 -4.64 -10.45
CA PRO A 244 -10.12 -5.59 -9.48
C PRO A 244 -9.24 -6.67 -10.12
N ALA A 245 -9.60 -7.18 -11.30
CA ALA A 245 -8.78 -8.15 -12.04
C ALA A 245 -7.41 -7.57 -12.44
N SER A 246 -7.37 -6.32 -12.95
CA SER A 246 -6.10 -5.66 -13.28
C SER A 246 -5.19 -5.46 -12.07
N TYR A 247 -5.76 -5.18 -10.90
CA TYR A 247 -4.98 -5.12 -9.65
C TYR A 247 -4.54 -6.51 -9.20
N ALA A 248 -5.35 -7.56 -9.39
CA ALA A 248 -4.95 -8.93 -9.09
C ALA A 248 -3.71 -9.34 -9.92
N GLU A 249 -3.67 -9.00 -11.20
CA GLU A 249 -2.51 -9.24 -12.07
C GLU A 249 -1.25 -8.52 -11.55
N ALA A 250 -1.38 -7.25 -11.15
CA ALA A 250 -0.27 -6.48 -10.60
C ALA A 250 0.24 -7.05 -9.25
N ILE A 251 -0.68 -7.41 -8.34
CA ILE A 251 -0.33 -8.03 -7.05
C ILE A 251 0.37 -9.37 -7.30
N PHE A 252 -0.17 -10.22 -8.18
CA PHE A 252 0.41 -11.52 -8.49
C PHE A 252 1.83 -11.38 -9.08
N SER A 253 2.04 -10.41 -9.99
CA SER A 253 3.37 -10.11 -10.52
C SER A 253 4.36 -9.75 -9.41
N ASN A 254 3.93 -8.98 -8.41
CA ASN A 254 4.77 -8.57 -7.27
C ASN A 254 4.91 -9.65 -6.17
N TYR A 255 4.14 -10.74 -6.26
CA TYR A 255 4.11 -11.79 -5.24
C TYR A 255 5.06 -12.96 -5.51
N HIS A 256 5.77 -13.01 -6.64
CA HIS A 256 6.53 -14.18 -7.11
C HIS A 256 7.24 -14.96 -5.98
N ILE A 257 6.64 -16.11 -5.63
CA ILE A 257 7.23 -17.18 -4.80
C ILE A 257 7.65 -18.26 -5.80
N ASP A 258 8.95 -18.39 -6.04
CA ASP A 258 9.53 -19.52 -6.78
C ASP A 258 9.61 -20.78 -5.88
#